data_AF-A0A0K0GJZ2-F1
#
_entry.id   AF-A0A0K0GJZ2-F1
#
_cell.length_a   1.000
_cell.length_b   1.000
_cell.length_c   1.000
_cell.angle_alpha   90.00
_cell.angle_beta   90.00
_cell.angle_gamma   90.00
#
_symmetry.space_group_name_H-M   'P 1'
#
loop_
_entity.id
_entity.type
_entity.pdbx_description
1 polymer ?
#
loop_
_entity_poly.entity_id
_entity_poly.type
_entity_poly.pdbx_seq_one_letter_code
_entity_poly.pdbx_strand_id
1 'polypeptide(L)' 'MDVSFEQVASMDFDSSQQLRILRDIHDTKPVSDEEGNWAVRAGDVTQAEDGDINLTHEGRKALASGQA' A
#
# COMPACT_ATOMS: atom_id res chain seq x y z
N MET A 1 26.22 17.31 13.55
CA MET A 1 25.16 16.31 13.38
C MET A 1 24.55 16.56 12.02
N ASP A 2 24.99 15.82 11.00
CA ASP A 2 24.30 15.82 9.72
C ASP A 2 23.00 15.06 9.94
N VAL A 3 21.90 15.79 10.05
CA VAL A 3 20.59 15.22 9.77
C VAL A 3 20.54 15.02 8.26
N SER A 4 21.09 13.89 7.80
CA SER A 4 20.95 13.45 6.42
C SER A 4 19.46 13.31 6.14
N PHE A 5 18.90 14.30 5.44
CA PHE A 5 17.52 14.39 4.98
C PHE A 5 17.23 13.36 3.86
N GLU A 6 17.73 12.14 4.01
CA GLU A 6 17.67 11.08 3.01
C GLU A 6 16.67 9.98 3.38
N GLN A 7 15.63 10.33 4.13
CA GLN A 7 14.56 9.39 4.47
C GLN A 7 13.19 10.05 4.55
N VAL A 8 12.93 10.97 3.62
CA VAL A 8 11.57 11.36 3.21
C VAL A 8 11.24 10.80 1.82
N ALA A 9 12.15 9.98 1.27
CA ALA A 9 12.10 9.41 -0.08
C ALA A 9 11.43 8.01 -0.16
N SER A 10 10.81 7.51 0.92
CA SER A 10 10.15 6.18 0.93
C SER A 10 8.70 6.20 0.42
N MET A 11 8.21 7.32 -0.13
CA MET A 11 6.77 7.51 -0.41
C MET A 11 6.34 7.24 -1.86
N ASP A 12 7.20 6.66 -2.68
CA ASP A 12 6.88 6.20 -4.03
C ASP A 12 7.40 4.76 -4.19
N PHE A 13 6.62 3.78 -3.71
CA PHE A 13 6.82 2.40 -4.12
C PHE A 13 6.74 2.33 -5.65
N ASP A 14 7.66 1.62 -6.31
CA ASP A 14 7.54 1.41 -7.76
C ASP A 14 6.28 0.58 -8.05
N SER A 15 5.70 0.69 -9.25
CA SER A 15 4.44 0.00 -9.61
C SER A 15 4.46 -1.52 -9.34
N SER A 16 5.64 -2.17 -9.44
CA SER A 16 5.77 -3.59 -9.10
C SER A 16 5.62 -3.86 -7.60
N GLN A 17 6.14 -2.98 -6.75
CA GLN A 17 5.99 -3.06 -5.29
C GLN A 17 4.56 -2.74 -4.89
N GLN A 18 3.96 -1.70 -5.48
CA GLN A 18 2.56 -1.34 -5.23
C GLN A 18 1.61 -2.50 -5.53
N LEU A 19 1.75 -3.14 -6.69
CA LEU A 19 0.94 -4.33 -7.03
C LEU A 19 1.19 -5.50 -6.08
N ARG A 20 2.43 -5.70 -5.62
CA ARG A 20 2.75 -6.72 -4.61
C ARG A 20 2.06 -6.42 -3.29
N ILE A 21 2.04 -5.16 -2.85
CA ILE A 21 1.36 -4.72 -1.63
C ILE A 21 -0.15 -4.95 -1.75
N LEU A 22 -0.78 -4.50 -2.84
CA LEU A 22 -2.21 -4.71 -3.06
C LEU A 22 -2.57 -6.20 -3.11
N ARG A 23 -1.70 -7.03 -3.69
CA ARG A 23 -1.90 -8.49 -3.70
C ARG A 23 -1.74 -9.10 -2.31
N ASP A 24 -0.74 -8.69 -1.54
CA ASP A 24 -0.53 -9.22 -0.20
C ASP A 24 -1.69 -8.84 0.73
N ILE A 25 -2.22 -7.61 0.63
CA ILE A 25 -3.45 -7.18 1.33
C ILE A 25 -4.66 -8.01 0.90
N HIS A 26 -4.86 -8.19 -0.42
CA HIS A 26 -5.95 -9.02 -0.94
C HIS A 26 -5.88 -10.48 -0.48
N ASP A 27 -4.67 -11.03 -0.38
CA ASP A 27 -4.41 -12.40 0.08
C ASP A 27 -4.40 -12.50 1.63
N THR A 28 -4.74 -11.42 2.35
CA THR A 28 -4.70 -11.33 3.82
C THR A 28 -3.32 -11.68 4.41
N LYS A 29 -2.26 -11.40 3.65
CA LYS A 29 -0.88 -11.55 4.11
C LYS A 29 -0.47 -10.32 4.91
N PRO A 30 0.39 -10.49 5.92
CA PRO A 30 0.92 -9.36 6.66
C PRO A 30 1.71 -8.43 5.74
N VAL A 31 1.41 -7.14 5.81
CA VAL A 31 2.18 -6.05 5.22
C VAL A 31 2.78 -5.19 6.33
N SER A 32 3.83 -4.44 6.03
CA SER A 32 4.39 -3.48 6.97
C SER A 32 3.48 -2.27 7.16
N ASP A 33 3.64 -1.55 8.28
CA ASP A 33 2.88 -0.33 8.57
C ASP A 33 3.06 0.75 7.47
N GLU A 34 4.25 0.83 6.86
CA GLU A 34 4.55 1.76 5.77
C GLU A 34 3.79 1.40 4.50
N GLU A 35 3.77 0.12 4.12
CA GLU A 35 3.02 -0.40 2.96
C GLU A 35 1.50 -0.19 3.15
N GLY A 36 0.97 -0.49 4.34
CA GLY A 36 -0.43 -0.27 4.66
C GLY A 36 -0.84 1.21 4.64
N ASN A 37 -0.03 2.08 5.26
CA ASN A 37 -0.28 3.52 5.28
C ASN A 37 -0.17 4.15 3.88
N TRP A 38 0.75 3.69 3.04
CA TRP A 38 0.79 4.09 1.63
C TRP A 38 -0.51 3.72 0.91
N ALA A 39 -0.95 2.47 1.02
CA ALA A 39 -2.13 1.99 0.31
C ALA A 39 -3.40 2.75 0.74
N VAL A 40 -3.50 3.09 2.03
CA VAL A 40 -4.60 3.92 2.56
C VAL A 40 -4.56 5.34 1.98
N ARG A 41 -3.37 5.94 1.90
CA ARG A 41 -3.18 7.28 1.31
C ARG A 41 -3.46 7.30 -0.19
N ALA A 42 -3.15 6.21 -0.90
CA ALA A 42 -3.46 6.04 -2.32
C ALA A 42 -4.97 5.89 -2.59
N GLY A 43 -5.75 5.50 -1.58
CA GLY A 43 -7.19 5.25 -1.71
C GLY A 43 -7.52 3.85 -2.25
N ASP A 44 -6.51 3.01 -2.44
CA ASP A 44 -6.68 1.62 -2.91
C ASP A 44 -7.20 0.69 -1.82
N VAL A 45 -7.05 1.08 -0.55
CA VAL A 45 -7.51 0.29 0.59
C VAL A 45 -8.23 1.15 1.62
N THR A 46 -9.07 0.50 2.42
CA THR A 46 -9.71 1.08 3.59
C THR A 46 -9.39 0.24 4.82
N GLN A 47 -9.33 0.88 5.98
CA GLN A 47 -9.29 0.16 7.24
C GLN A 47 -10.71 -0.34 7.57
N ALA A 48 -10.81 -1.60 7.94
CA ALA A 48 -12.03 -2.21 8.44
C ALA A 48 -12.14 -2.00 9.96
N GLU A 49 -13.33 -2.28 10.50
CA GLU A 49 -13.65 -2.00 11.91
C GLU A 49 -12.83 -2.84 12.90
N ASP A 50 -12.32 -3.99 12.46
CA ASP A 50 -11.43 -4.88 13.19
C ASP A 50 -9.95 -4.45 13.14
N GLY A 51 -9.63 -3.39 12.39
CA GLY A 51 -8.28 -2.88 12.19
C GLY A 51 -7.55 -3.50 10.99
N ASP A 52 -8.17 -4.46 10.29
CA ASP A 52 -7.61 -5.03 9.07
C ASP A 52 -7.71 -4.04 7.90
N ILE A 53 -6.88 -4.24 6.89
CA ILE A 53 -6.86 -3.41 5.69
C ILE A 53 -7.49 -4.20 4.55
N ASN A 54 -8.50 -3.63 3.90
CA ASN A 54 -9.23 -4.27 2.80
C ASN A 54 -9.14 -3.42 1.53
N LEU A 55 -9.01 -4.08 0.37
CA LEU A 55 -9.04 -3.39 -0.92
C LEU A 55 -10.38 -2.67 -1.13
N THR A 56 -10.32 -1.42 -1.59
CA THR A 56 -11.47 -0.69 -2.12
C THR A 56 -11.86 -1.24 -3.49
N HIS A 57 -12.93 -0.69 -4.08
CA HIS A 57 -13.28 -1.02 -5.47
C HIS A 57 -12.14 -0.65 -6.44
N GLU A 58 -11.52 0.52 -6.25
CA GLU A 58 -10.42 0.97 -7.11
C GLU A 58 -9.15 0.15 -6.89
N GLY A 59 -8.79 -0.19 -5.65
CA GLY A 59 -7.63 -1.06 -5.40
C GLY A 59 -7.76 -2.46 -6.01
N ARG A 60 -8.97 -3.03 -6.01
CA ARG A 60 -9.24 -4.30 -6.72
C ARG A 60 -9.09 -4.15 -8.23
N LYS A 61 -9.51 -3.01 -8.79
CA LYS A 61 -9.39 -2.72 -10.22
C LYS A 61 -7.93 -2.52 -10.60
N ALA A 62 -7.16 -1.76 -9.82
CA ALA A 62 -5.72 -1.57 -9.97
C ALA A 62 -4.97 -2.90 -9.97
N LEU A 63 -5.26 -3.76 -8.99
CA LEU A 63 -4.72 -5.12 -8.91
C LEU A 63 -5.09 -5.97 -10.14
N ALA A 64 -6.34 -5.91 -10.59
CA ALA A 64 -6.81 -6.66 -11.75
C ALA A 64 -6.21 -6.17 -13.08
N SER A 65 -5.99 -4.85 -13.23
CA SER A 65 -5.34 -4.27 -14.41
C SER A 65 -3.82 -4.41 -14.39
N GLY A 66 -3.22 -4.79 -13.26
CA GLY A 66 -1.76 -4.79 -13.10
C GLY A 66 -1.18 -3.39 -13.19
N GLN A 67 -1.94 -2.38 -12.73
CA GLN A 67 -1.54 -0.98 -12.71
C GLN A 67 -1.97 -0.40 -11.36
N ALA A 68 -0.99 -0.06 -10.54
CA ALA A 68 -1.15 0.71 -9.31
C ALA A 68 -0.41 2.03 -9.48
#